data_AF-A0A951I0R9-F1
#
_entry.id   AF-A0A951I0R9-F1
#
_cell.length_a   1.000
_cell.length_b   1.000
_cell.length_c   1.000
_cell.angle_alpha   90.00
_cell.angle_beta   90.00
_cell.angle_gamma   90.00
#
_symmetry.space_group_name_H-M   'P 1'
#
loop_
_entity.id
_entity.type
_entity.pdbx_description
1 polymer ?
#
loop_
_entity_poly.entity_id
_entity_poly.type
_entity_poly.pdbx_seq_one_letter_code
_entity_poly.pdbx_strand_id
1 'polypeptide(L)' 'MGIFSKDIKTMDDLLLHGLQDIYYAELQIIKALPTMIEKATNRDLATGLRNHLEETKKQIERLEKVFL' A
#
# COMPACT_ATOMS: atom_id res chain seq x y z
N MET A 1 -4.44 12.17 6.89
CA MET A 1 -5.13 12.60 5.65
C MET A 1 -6.24 13.63 5.90
N GLY A 2 -7.04 13.57 6.97
CA GLY A 2 -8.23 14.44 7.11
C GLY A 2 -8.07 15.88 7.66
N ILE A 3 -6.87 16.34 8.04
CA ILE A 3 -6.69 17.67 8.68
C ILE A 3 -5.63 18.55 7.99
N PHE A 4 -4.72 17.96 7.21
CA PHE A 4 -3.62 18.66 6.54
C PHE A 4 -3.57 18.42 5.02
N SER A 5 -4.58 17.76 4.44
CA SER A 5 -4.68 17.65 2.98
C SER A 5 -5.18 18.96 2.40
N LYS A 6 -4.54 19.43 1.33
CA LYS A 6 -5.05 20.51 0.50
C LYS A 6 -6.47 20.12 0.02
N ASP A 7 -7.38 21.09 -0.04
CA ASP A 7 -8.71 20.86 -0.59
C ASP A 7 -8.60 20.36 -2.04
N ILE A 8 -9.37 19.33 -2.38
CA ILE A 8 -9.46 18.79 -3.74
C ILE A 8 -10.30 19.75 -4.58
N LYS A 9 -9.68 20.41 -5.57
CA LYS A 9 -10.36 21.38 -6.45
C LYS A 9 -10.46 20.92 -7.89
N THR A 10 -9.61 19.96 -8.28
CA THR A 10 -9.49 19.43 -9.64
C THR A 10 -9.40 17.91 -9.64
N MET A 11 -9.55 17.31 -10.83
CA MET A 11 -9.35 15.87 -10.99
C MET A 11 -7.90 15.45 -10.71
N ASP A 12 -6.93 16.33 -10.99
CA ASP A 12 -5.53 16.08 -10.69
C ASP A 12 -5.28 16.08 -9.18
N ASP A 13 -5.93 16.99 -8.43
CA ASP A 13 -5.88 16.97 -6.96
C ASP A 13 -6.48 15.67 -6.39
N LEU A 14 -7.60 15.21 -6.98
CA LEU A 14 -8.25 13.97 -6.57
C LEU A 14 -7.36 12.76 -6.84
N LEU A 15 -6.74 12.71 -8.02
CA LEU A 15 -5.79 11.66 -8.39
C LEU A 15 -4.60 11.65 -7.45
N LEU A 16 -3.98 12.81 -7.18
CA LEU A 16 -2.85 12.94 -6.27
C LEU A 16 -3.22 12.48 -4.85
N HIS A 17 -4.37 12.91 -4.34
CA HIS A 17 -4.85 12.49 -3.02
C HIS A 17 -5.04 10.97 -2.97
N GLY A 18 -5.66 10.38 -3.99
CA GLY A 18 -5.86 8.94 -4.08
C GLY A 18 -4.54 8.16 -4.15
N LEU A 19 -3.56 8.66 -4.92
CA LEU A 19 -2.22 8.08 -5.00
C LEU A 19 -1.51 8.11 -3.63
N GLN A 20 -1.62 9.22 -2.89
CA GLN A 20 -1.03 9.33 -1.55
C GLN A 20 -1.71 8.40 -0.54
N ASP A 21 -3.03 8.25 -0.64
CA ASP A 21 -3.81 7.37 0.24
C ASP A 21 -3.46 5.90 0.02
N ILE A 22 -3.44 5.45 -1.25
CA ILE A 22 -3.06 4.06 -1.54
C ILE A 22 -1.59 3.82 -1.22
N TYR A 23 -0.69 4.78 -1.47
CA TYR A 23 0.71 4.65 -1.06
C TYR A 23 0.87 4.47 0.45
N TYR A 24 0.13 5.25 1.25
CA TYR A 24 0.10 5.06 2.69
C TYR A 24 -0.44 3.68 3.06
N ALA A 25 -1.51 3.22 2.41
CA ALA A 25 -2.08 1.90 2.65
C ALA A 25 -1.06 0.78 2.38
N GLU A 26 -0.32 0.82 1.26
CA GLU A 26 0.69 -0.18 0.94
C GLU A 26 1.81 -0.23 2.01
N LEU A 27 2.23 0.93 2.53
CA LEU A 27 3.20 0.99 3.63
C LEU A 27 2.67 0.36 4.92
N GLN A 28 1.36 0.42 5.18
CA GLN A 28 0.75 -0.29 6.31
C GLN A 28 0.63 -1.79 6.04
N ILE A 29 0.26 -2.18 4.81
CA ILE A 29 0.15 -3.59 4.39
C ILE A 29 1.49 -4.31 4.56
N ILE A 30 2.60 -3.70 4.12
CA ILE A 30 3.95 -4.26 4.33
C ILE A 30 4.25 -4.55 5.81
N LYS A 31 3.80 -3.69 6.72
CA LYS A 31 4.01 -3.88 8.17
C LYS A 31 3.11 -4.97 8.74
N ALA A 32 1.89 -5.10 8.21
CA ALA A 32 0.90 -6.05 8.69
C ALA A 32 1.15 -7.49 8.20
N LEU A 33 1.55 -7.65 6.94
CA LEU A 33 1.70 -8.96 6.29
C LEU A 33 2.63 -9.93 7.04
N PRO A 34 3.80 -9.54 7.60
CA PRO A 34 4.64 -10.44 8.40
C PRO A 34 3.88 -11.07 9.58
N THR A 35 3.07 -10.29 10.29
CA THR A 35 2.26 -10.78 11.42
C THR A 35 1.18 -11.76 10.94
N MET A 36 0.59 -11.52 9.78
CA MET A 36 -0.40 -12.41 9.18
C MET A 36 0.22 -13.73 8.72
N ILE A 37 1.42 -13.67 8.12
CA ILE A 37 2.19 -14.84 7.69
C ILE A 37 2.54 -15.72 8.89
N GLU A 38 2.98 -15.12 10.00
CA GLU A 38 3.33 -15.84 11.23
C GLU A 38 2.11 -16.57 11.83
N LYS A 39 0.93 -15.93 11.79
CA LYS A 39 -0.32 -16.49 12.34
C LYS A 39 -1.02 -17.48 11.41
N ALA A 40 -0.62 -17.57 10.15
CA ALA A 40 -1.25 -18.45 9.18
C ALA A 40 -0.87 -19.92 9.41
N THR A 41 -1.84 -20.75 9.79
CA THR A 41 -1.65 -22.20 10.00
C THR A 41 -1.71 -23.00 8.71
N ASN A 42 -2.50 -22.53 7.73
CA ASN A 42 -2.54 -23.12 6.40
C ASN A 42 -1.29 -22.71 5.60
N ARG A 43 -0.58 -23.71 5.06
CA ARG A 43 0.69 -23.51 4.35
C ARG A 43 0.53 -22.70 3.06
N ASP A 44 -0.56 -22.92 2.33
CA ASP A 44 -0.82 -22.23 1.07
C ASP A 44 -1.16 -20.76 1.32
N LEU A 45 -1.93 -20.48 2.38
CA LEU A 45 -2.20 -19.12 2.83
C LEU A 45 -0.91 -18.38 3.23
N ALA A 46 -0.05 -19.00 4.05
CA ALA A 46 1.22 -18.40 4.45
C ALA A 46 2.13 -18.11 3.24
N THR A 47 2.11 -19.00 2.24
CA THR A 47 2.88 -18.83 0.99
C THR A 47 2.31 -17.71 0.14
N GLY A 48 0.99 -17.66 -0.03
CA GLY A 48 0.31 -16.57 -0.75
C GLY A 48 0.59 -15.21 -0.13
N LEU A 49 0.54 -15.09 1.19
CA LEU A 49 0.85 -13.84 1.90
C LEU A 49 2.33 -13.43 1.76
N ARG A 50 3.27 -14.39 1.74
CA ARG A 50 4.69 -14.09 1.45
C ARG A 50 4.90 -13.58 0.04
N ASN A 51 4.25 -14.20 -0.94
CA ASN A 51 4.32 -13.74 -2.33
C ASN A 51 3.74 -12.33 -2.45
N HIS A 52 2.59 -12.09 -1.81
CA HIS A 52 1.95 -10.80 -1.83
C HIS A 52 2.81 -9.71 -1.16
N LEU A 53 3.55 -10.03 -0.09
CA LEU A 53 4.49 -9.09 0.51
C LEU A 53 5.56 -8.60 -0.48
N GLU A 54 6.07 -9.48 -1.33
CA GLU A 54 7.02 -9.10 -2.38
C GLU A 54 6.35 -8.32 -3.52
N GLU A 55 5.09 -8.59 -3.82
CA GLU A 55 4.29 -7.78 -4.74
C GLU A 55 4.06 -6.37 -4.20
N THR A 56 3.73 -6.24 -2.91
CA THR A 56 3.51 -4.96 -2.23
C THR A 56 4.76 -4.08 -2.25
N LYS A 57 5.95 -4.66 -2.03
CA LYS A 57 7.22 -3.93 -2.18
C LYS A 57 7.37 -3.35 -3.59
N LYS A 58 7.07 -4.13 -4.62
CA LYS A 58 7.12 -3.67 -6.02
C LYS A 58 6.03 -2.65 -6.35
N GLN A 59 4.85 -2.75 -5.72
CA GLN A 59 3.78 -1.75 -5.86
C GLN A 59 4.22 -0.40 -5.31
N ILE A 60 4.87 -0.37 -4.15
CA ILE A 60 5.48 0.83 -3.57
C ILE A 60 6.53 1.42 -4.51
N GLU A 61 7.47 0.62 -5.01
CA GLU A 61 8.48 1.10 -5.97
C GLU A 61 7.85 1.69 -7.26
N ARG A 62 6.71 1.16 -7.70
CA ARG A 62 5.96 1.72 -8.85
C ARG A 62 5.29 3.04 -8.49
N LEU A 63 4.66 3.12 -7.32
CA LEU A 63 4.02 4.36 -6.84
C LEU A 63 5.05 5.47 -6.64
N GLU A 64 6.23 5.16 -6.09
CA GLU A 64 7.33 6.12 -5.97
C GLU A 64 7.73 6.72 -7.33
N LYS A 65 7.75 5.91 -8.40
CA LYS A 65 8.01 6.40 -9.76
C LYS A 65 6.90 7.27 -10.34
N VAL A 66 5.67 7.18 -9.83
CA VAL A 66 4.56 8.05 -10.24
C VAL A 66 4.66 9.42 -9.59
N PHE A 67 5.29 9.51 -8.41
CA PHE A 67 5.50 10.77 -7.70
C PHE A 67 6.76 11.54 -8.14
N LEU A 68 7.70 10.89 -8.83
CA LEU A 68 8.90 11.49 -9.43
C LEU A 68 8.59 12.12 -10.80
#